data_AF-A0A2H1JHF6-F1
#
_entry.id   AF-A0A2H1JHF6-F1
#
_cell.length_a   1.000
_cell.length_b   1.000
_cell.length_c   1.000
_cell.angle_alpha   90.00
_cell.angle_beta   90.00
_cell.angle_gamma   90.00
#
_symmetry.space_group_name_H-M   'P 1'
#
loop_
_entity.id
_entity.type
_entity.pdbx_description
1 polymer ?
#
loop_
_entity_poly.entity_id
_entity_poly.type
_entity_poly.pdbx_seq_one_letter_code
_entity_poly.pdbx_strand_id
1 'polypeptide(L)'
;MPYSGSSVTVTAKNSKGTELFVGTASGVDADSYLDGVAQEQISDVSFPNSASHRFTPGDEKPEADIADRDWWISTDTGQTVAKTFDLDAQPQVLVIAPANSDDSLEGTTVSLQMRVKGVFALSLLGIAGAIILAGFSVFFFMRWWASRIRPPKKDTGSSDNSGPEDGGPAGGGSGPHDGGEDGPSGGSGRSGRDDRGPAADRAVKGEPGPATQPISTVQPDTAGQAPPRRRDLRNRRSFRAVTASVLGTGLVLSGCADLPIAKPSSPDVTPYERTAVRPGEAGKFMTNYTESLDKTLGDKGTDLDKIQAAPLIDHTRAQIQIADKAKQKLRAPNFTEVVAGSPNFTEYPMWFYAFGTADKSSTDGDEQLTQVMLVTRESASTDPLVRSASYIPADQMPTLMADDSGAVEEGPEDFADEMTTASDDVSSFLVDGKAKSGGPDGLKEGGFKGFRDYVGDLRDKDSGFDKVDIDCKPYEDLKFEDMSLSTEHGAIGMGEVRCTLTIKAPSDYALDLGDTVEAVKTNDKEGDTITVDTAHPYVLMRTGDELTAVATDWNVLSSKVE
;
A
#
# COMPACT_ATOMS: atom_id res chain seq x y z
N MET A 1 1.26 11.54 -18.07
CA MET A 1 2.19 10.68 -18.85
C MET A 1 1.64 10.42 -20.24
N PRO A 2 2.47 10.17 -21.28
CA PRO A 2 2.01 9.91 -22.65
C PRO A 2 1.27 8.56 -22.84
N TYR A 3 1.29 7.68 -21.82
CA TYR A 3 0.66 6.36 -21.86
C TYR A 3 -0.55 6.21 -20.92
N SER A 4 -1.02 7.29 -20.29
CA SER A 4 -2.02 7.23 -19.22
C SER A 4 -3.33 6.50 -19.61
N GLY A 5 -3.77 5.58 -18.75
CA GLY A 5 -4.88 4.65 -18.95
C GLY A 5 -4.65 3.63 -20.07
N SER A 6 -3.41 3.17 -20.25
CA SER A 6 -3.08 2.01 -21.09
C SER A 6 -2.97 0.78 -20.21
N SER A 7 -3.52 -0.35 -20.67
CA SER A 7 -3.56 -1.59 -19.89
C SER A 7 -2.65 -2.67 -20.47
N VAL A 8 -2.09 -3.52 -19.62
CA VAL A 8 -1.39 -4.76 -20.04
C VAL A 8 -2.19 -5.96 -19.56
N THR A 9 -2.50 -6.87 -20.47
CA THR A 9 -3.04 -8.19 -20.14
C THR A 9 -1.92 -9.22 -20.23
N VAL A 10 -1.64 -9.91 -19.12
CA VAL A 10 -0.79 -11.10 -19.07
C VAL A 10 -1.70 -12.33 -19.12
N THR A 11 -1.41 -13.29 -19.99
CA THR A 11 -2.13 -14.56 -20.09
C THR A 11 -1.13 -15.71 -20.06
N ALA A 12 -1.32 -16.62 -19.10
CA ALA A 12 -0.55 -17.84 -18.94
C ALA A 12 -1.42 -19.06 -19.27
N LYS A 13 -0.83 -20.04 -19.97
CA LYS A 13 -1.49 -21.28 -20.35
C LYS A 13 -0.53 -22.44 -20.24
N ASN A 14 -0.94 -23.53 -19.59
CA ASN A 14 -0.21 -24.77 -19.62
C ASN A 14 -0.64 -25.65 -20.81
N SER A 15 0.33 -26.24 -21.52
CA SER A 15 0.09 -27.09 -22.68
C SER A 15 -0.14 -28.57 -22.37
N LYS A 16 0.21 -29.03 -21.15
CA LYS A 16 -0.05 -30.37 -20.62
C LYS A 16 -1.43 -30.49 -19.95
N GLY A 17 -2.03 -29.35 -19.59
CA GLY A 17 -3.33 -29.29 -18.92
C GLY A 17 -3.26 -29.15 -17.39
N THR A 18 -2.06 -28.92 -16.84
CA THR A 18 -1.86 -28.53 -15.43
C THR A 18 -2.68 -27.28 -15.12
N GLU A 19 -3.32 -27.25 -13.96
CA GLU A 19 -4.03 -26.06 -13.49
C GLU A 19 -3.03 -25.02 -12.95
N LEU A 20 -3.17 -23.78 -13.39
CA LEU A 20 -2.30 -22.68 -12.98
C LEU A 20 -3.02 -21.79 -11.98
N PHE A 21 -2.26 -21.29 -11.01
CA PHE A 21 -2.61 -20.15 -10.18
C PHE A 21 -2.00 -18.88 -10.78
N VAL A 22 -2.73 -17.77 -10.69
CA VAL A 22 -2.17 -16.42 -10.90
C VAL A 22 -2.57 -15.52 -9.74
N GLY A 23 -1.60 -14.82 -9.17
CA GLY A 23 -1.78 -13.94 -8.00
C GLY A 23 -1.10 -12.59 -8.20
N THR A 24 -1.73 -11.53 -7.70
CA THR A 24 -1.15 -10.18 -7.62
C THR A 24 -0.88 -9.81 -6.18
N ALA A 25 0.33 -9.36 -5.85
CA ALA A 25 0.72 -8.98 -4.49
C ALA A 25 1.56 -7.69 -4.48
N SER A 26 1.91 -7.20 -3.29
CA SER A 26 3.04 -6.28 -3.16
C SER A 26 4.35 -7.01 -3.49
N GLY A 27 5.44 -6.27 -3.73
CA GLY A 27 6.75 -6.90 -3.89
C GLY A 27 7.27 -7.53 -2.60
N VAL A 28 7.11 -6.87 -1.44
CA VAL A 28 7.61 -7.44 -0.17
C VAL A 28 6.95 -8.79 0.17
N ASP A 29 5.65 -8.95 -0.14
CA ASP A 29 4.98 -10.25 0.01
C ASP A 29 5.53 -11.31 -0.96
N ALA A 30 5.66 -10.94 -2.24
CA ALA A 30 6.06 -11.87 -3.30
C ALA A 30 7.54 -12.27 -3.18
N ASP A 31 8.42 -11.33 -2.84
CA ASP A 31 9.85 -11.57 -2.64
C ASP A 31 10.08 -12.39 -1.36
N SER A 32 9.31 -12.16 -0.27
CA SER A 32 9.36 -13.00 0.94
C SER A 32 8.81 -14.41 0.72
N TYR A 33 7.75 -14.55 -0.08
CA TYR A 33 7.14 -15.87 -0.38
C TYR A 33 7.95 -16.71 -1.37
N LEU A 34 8.73 -16.06 -2.24
CA LEU A 34 9.56 -16.70 -3.26
C LEU A 34 11.07 -16.69 -2.92
N ASP A 35 11.45 -16.29 -1.70
CA ASP A 35 12.83 -16.41 -1.24
C ASP A 35 13.26 -17.89 -1.18
N GLY A 36 14.49 -18.16 -1.61
CA GLY A 36 15.01 -19.52 -1.78
C GLY A 36 14.35 -20.36 -2.88
N VAL A 37 13.25 -19.93 -3.52
CA VAL A 37 12.48 -20.73 -4.49
C VAL A 37 13.00 -20.57 -5.93
N ALA A 38 13.00 -21.65 -6.71
CA ALA A 38 13.36 -21.63 -8.13
C ALA A 38 12.32 -20.89 -8.97
N GLN A 39 12.72 -19.79 -9.62
CA GLN A 39 11.80 -18.92 -10.35
C GLN A 39 12.40 -18.28 -11.62
N GLU A 40 11.55 -17.93 -12.59
CA GLU A 40 11.92 -17.20 -13.81
C GLU A 40 11.32 -15.78 -13.74
N GLN A 41 12.14 -14.82 -13.30
CA GLN A 41 11.74 -13.43 -13.08
C GLN A 41 11.79 -12.62 -14.38
N ILE A 42 10.69 -11.99 -14.78
CA ILE A 42 10.64 -11.07 -15.92
C ILE A 42 10.76 -9.62 -15.41
N SER A 43 11.86 -8.94 -15.74
CA SER A 43 12.25 -7.66 -15.10
C SER A 43 12.12 -6.41 -15.99
N ASP A 44 12.05 -6.56 -17.32
CA ASP A 44 11.79 -5.46 -18.26
C ASP A 44 11.01 -5.98 -19.46
N VAL A 45 9.98 -5.26 -19.91
CA VAL A 45 9.23 -5.60 -21.13
C VAL A 45 9.22 -4.41 -22.09
N SER A 46 10.21 -4.40 -22.97
CA SER A 46 10.36 -3.41 -24.04
C SER A 46 9.49 -3.81 -25.23
N PHE A 47 8.20 -3.46 -25.15
CA PHE A 47 7.22 -3.72 -26.21
C PHE A 47 7.63 -3.10 -27.55
N PRO A 48 7.35 -3.77 -28.70
CA PRO A 48 6.64 -5.05 -28.80
C PRO A 48 7.54 -6.30 -28.84
N ASN A 49 8.87 -6.16 -28.78
CA ASN A 49 9.79 -7.17 -29.35
C ASN A 49 10.76 -7.85 -28.36
N SER A 50 10.92 -7.37 -27.13
CA SER A 50 11.89 -7.98 -26.19
C SER A 50 11.46 -7.87 -24.73
N ALA A 51 11.51 -8.99 -24.02
CA ALA A 51 11.46 -9.03 -22.56
C ALA A 51 12.82 -9.47 -22.02
N SER A 52 13.27 -8.84 -20.93
CA SER A 52 14.42 -9.28 -20.14
C SER A 52 13.91 -10.21 -19.05
N HIS A 53 14.50 -11.39 -18.94
CA HIS A 53 14.13 -12.39 -17.96
C HIS A 53 15.38 -13.05 -17.37
N ARG A 54 15.26 -13.58 -16.15
CA ARG A 54 16.33 -14.22 -15.38
C ARG A 54 15.77 -15.41 -14.62
N PHE A 55 16.36 -16.58 -14.86
CA PHE A 55 16.23 -17.72 -13.97
C PHE A 55 17.04 -17.50 -12.68
N THR A 56 16.40 -17.73 -11.54
CA THR A 56 17.02 -17.82 -10.21
C THR A 56 16.86 -19.26 -9.73
N PRO A 57 17.96 -19.99 -9.46
CA PRO A 57 17.89 -21.34 -8.91
C PRO A 57 17.53 -21.30 -7.42
N GLY A 58 16.82 -22.34 -6.97
CA GLY A 58 16.31 -22.48 -5.61
C GLY A 58 15.63 -23.84 -5.42
N ASP A 59 14.83 -23.98 -4.37
CA ASP A 59 13.99 -25.16 -4.11
C ASP A 59 12.78 -25.22 -5.06
N GLU A 60 12.23 -26.42 -5.27
CA GLU A 60 11.22 -26.68 -6.30
C GLU A 60 9.86 -26.03 -6.02
N LYS A 61 9.55 -25.70 -4.75
CA LYS A 61 8.32 -25.02 -4.34
C LYS A 61 8.49 -24.21 -3.03
N PRO A 62 7.64 -23.20 -2.78
CA PRO A 62 7.59 -22.48 -1.50
C PRO A 62 7.22 -23.38 -0.31
N GLU A 63 7.52 -22.93 0.91
CA GLU A 63 7.18 -23.64 2.16
C GLU A 63 5.66 -23.75 2.40
N ALA A 64 4.91 -22.69 2.08
CA ALA A 64 3.46 -22.62 2.30
C ALA A 64 2.66 -22.70 0.99
N ASP A 65 1.49 -23.35 1.02
CA ASP A 65 0.62 -23.48 -0.15
C ASP A 65 0.07 -22.12 -0.62
N ILE A 66 0.08 -21.92 -1.93
CA ILE A 66 -0.07 -20.59 -2.53
C ILE A 66 -1.48 -20.01 -2.44
N ALA A 67 -2.52 -20.86 -2.47
CA ALA A 67 -3.91 -20.43 -2.59
C ALA A 67 -4.45 -19.75 -1.32
N ASP A 68 -4.02 -20.20 -0.14
CA ASP A 68 -4.59 -19.82 1.16
C ASP A 68 -3.79 -18.71 1.87
N ARG A 69 -3.00 -17.93 1.12
CA ARG A 69 -2.30 -16.75 1.66
C ARG A 69 -3.22 -15.52 1.63
N ASP A 70 -3.31 -14.85 2.76
CA ASP A 70 -4.18 -13.69 3.04
C ASP A 70 -3.73 -12.39 2.35
N TRP A 71 -2.42 -12.23 2.12
CA TRP A 71 -1.82 -11.05 1.49
C TRP A 71 -1.97 -10.99 -0.04
N TRP A 72 -2.65 -11.93 -0.71
CA TRP A 72 -2.98 -11.71 -2.12
C TRP A 72 -3.90 -10.50 -2.29
N ILE A 73 -3.56 -9.59 -3.19
CA ILE A 73 -4.44 -8.47 -3.60
C ILE A 73 -5.58 -9.02 -4.47
N SER A 74 -5.28 -10.04 -5.29
CA SER A 74 -6.29 -10.81 -6.02
C SER A 74 -5.68 -12.08 -6.63
N THR A 75 -6.52 -13.10 -6.83
CA THR A 75 -6.13 -14.41 -7.39
C THR A 75 -7.09 -14.85 -8.51
N ASP A 76 -6.67 -15.84 -9.31
CA ASP A 76 -7.48 -16.58 -10.29
C ASP A 76 -6.83 -17.95 -10.57
N THR A 77 -7.61 -18.98 -10.92
CA THR A 77 -7.10 -20.35 -11.15
C THR A 77 -7.72 -21.02 -12.38
N GLY A 78 -6.91 -21.80 -13.11
CA GLY A 78 -7.39 -22.59 -14.25
C GLY A 78 -6.27 -23.03 -15.21
N GLN A 79 -6.61 -23.86 -16.21
CA GLN A 79 -5.68 -24.28 -17.26
C GLN A 79 -5.23 -23.15 -18.20
N THR A 80 -5.90 -21.99 -18.15
CA THR A 80 -5.52 -20.76 -18.83
C THR A 80 -6.03 -19.60 -17.99
N VAL A 81 -5.12 -18.84 -17.41
CA VAL A 81 -5.39 -17.73 -16.49
C VAL A 81 -4.95 -16.41 -17.12
N ALA A 82 -5.65 -15.31 -16.83
CA ALA A 82 -5.37 -14.01 -17.43
C ALA A 82 -5.62 -12.84 -16.47
N LYS A 83 -4.59 -12.00 -16.29
CA LYS A 83 -4.66 -10.80 -15.45
C LYS A 83 -4.46 -9.54 -16.28
N THR A 84 -5.26 -8.50 -16.03
CA THR A 84 -5.12 -7.20 -16.70
C THR A 84 -4.84 -6.11 -15.67
N PHE A 85 -3.83 -5.30 -15.95
CA PHE A 85 -3.33 -4.21 -15.13
C PHE A 85 -3.55 -2.88 -15.87
N ASP A 86 -3.84 -1.80 -15.17
CA ASP A 86 -3.65 -0.44 -15.69
C ASP A 86 -2.22 0.00 -15.37
N LEU A 87 -1.52 0.63 -16.32
CA LEU A 87 -0.15 1.11 -16.12
C LEU A 87 -0.08 2.42 -15.32
N ASP A 88 -1.23 3.04 -15.02
CA ASP A 88 -1.33 4.16 -14.05
C ASP A 88 -1.67 3.69 -12.62
N ALA A 89 -1.79 2.38 -12.35
CA ALA A 89 -2.08 1.85 -11.01
C ALA A 89 -0.82 1.76 -10.12
N GLN A 90 -1.01 1.48 -8.82
CA GLN A 90 0.09 1.16 -7.91
C GLN A 90 0.89 -0.06 -8.42
N PRO A 91 2.24 -0.08 -8.26
CA PRO A 91 3.07 -1.23 -8.61
C PRO A 91 2.63 -2.51 -7.89
N GLN A 92 2.57 -3.63 -8.62
CA GLN A 92 2.24 -4.95 -8.10
C GLN A 92 3.13 -6.01 -8.76
N VAL A 93 3.48 -7.05 -8.02
CA VAL A 93 4.13 -8.25 -8.56
C VAL A 93 3.06 -9.24 -9.00
N LEU A 94 3.28 -9.86 -10.17
CA LEU A 94 2.45 -10.94 -10.70
C LEU A 94 3.17 -12.27 -10.54
N VAL A 95 2.62 -13.15 -9.71
CA VAL A 95 3.10 -14.53 -9.54
C VAL A 95 2.22 -15.47 -10.38
N ILE A 96 2.86 -16.40 -11.09
CA ILE A 96 2.20 -17.48 -11.84
C ILE A 96 2.82 -18.79 -11.38
N ALA A 97 2.01 -19.66 -10.82
CA ALA A 97 2.43 -20.93 -10.23
C ALA A 97 1.53 -22.09 -10.70
N PRO A 98 1.87 -23.35 -10.44
CA PRO A 98 0.91 -24.44 -10.46
C PRO A 98 -0.13 -24.21 -9.33
N ALA A 99 -1.38 -24.62 -9.53
CA ALA A 99 -2.44 -24.47 -8.52
C ALA A 99 -2.35 -25.49 -7.37
N ASN A 100 -1.64 -26.61 -7.60
CA ASN A 100 -1.24 -27.59 -6.59
C ASN A 100 0.28 -27.50 -6.43
N SER A 101 0.80 -27.36 -5.22
CA SER A 101 2.23 -27.15 -4.99
C SER A 101 3.12 -28.35 -5.36
N ASP A 102 2.55 -29.54 -5.57
CA ASP A 102 3.27 -30.73 -6.09
C ASP A 102 3.29 -30.83 -7.64
N ASP A 103 2.60 -29.94 -8.37
CA ASP A 103 2.63 -29.87 -9.84
C ASP A 103 3.82 -29.01 -10.34
N SER A 104 4.09 -29.02 -11.66
CA SER A 104 5.17 -28.22 -12.27
C SER A 104 4.67 -27.25 -13.35
N LEU A 105 5.41 -26.15 -13.55
CA LEU A 105 5.19 -25.19 -14.64
C LEU A 105 5.64 -25.70 -16.03
N GLU A 106 6.02 -26.97 -16.18
CA GLU A 106 6.58 -27.47 -17.44
C GLU A 106 5.53 -27.44 -18.57
N GLY A 107 5.88 -26.79 -19.69
CA GLY A 107 4.96 -26.57 -20.80
C GLY A 107 4.00 -25.39 -20.61
N THR A 108 4.19 -24.56 -19.58
CA THR A 108 3.52 -23.26 -19.45
C THR A 108 4.08 -22.24 -20.46
N THR A 109 3.20 -21.47 -21.08
CA THR A 109 3.54 -20.34 -21.95
C THR A 109 2.88 -19.08 -21.40
N VAL A 110 3.68 -18.03 -21.16
CA VAL A 110 3.21 -16.70 -20.75
C VAL A 110 3.22 -15.78 -21.98
N SER A 111 2.21 -14.93 -22.09
CA SER A 111 2.06 -13.96 -23.18
C SER A 111 1.57 -12.62 -22.63
N LEU A 112 2.07 -11.51 -23.18
CA LEU A 112 1.74 -10.16 -22.74
C LEU A 112 1.17 -9.34 -23.90
N GLN A 113 0.03 -8.68 -23.66
CA GLN A 113 -0.68 -7.86 -24.63
C GLN A 113 -0.91 -6.45 -24.07
N MET A 114 -0.22 -5.45 -24.61
CA MET A 114 -0.41 -4.05 -24.20
C MET A 114 -1.44 -3.33 -25.09
N ARG A 115 -2.49 -2.80 -24.47
CA ARG A 115 -3.51 -1.95 -25.09
C ARG A 115 -3.20 -0.48 -24.83
N VAL A 116 -2.44 0.13 -25.75
CA VAL A 116 -2.08 1.55 -25.66
C VAL A 116 -3.27 2.46 -25.99
N LYS A 117 -3.62 3.36 -25.07
CA LYS A 117 -4.69 4.35 -25.26
C LYS A 117 -4.32 5.32 -26.40
N GLY A 118 -5.26 5.62 -27.29
CA GLY A 118 -5.09 6.62 -28.36
C GLY A 118 -4.30 6.18 -29.61
N VAL A 119 -3.47 5.13 -29.56
CA VAL A 119 -2.67 4.68 -30.73
C VAL A 119 -3.55 4.31 -31.94
N PHE A 120 -4.72 3.73 -31.72
CA PHE A 120 -5.68 3.44 -32.80
C PHE A 120 -6.26 4.71 -33.47
N ALA A 121 -6.43 5.80 -32.72
CA ALA A 121 -6.88 7.08 -33.28
C ALA A 121 -5.73 7.76 -34.07
N LEU A 122 -4.50 7.69 -33.55
CA LEU A 122 -3.31 8.18 -34.25
C LEU A 122 -3.00 7.38 -35.53
N SER A 123 -3.19 6.06 -35.54
CA SER A 123 -3.01 5.25 -36.75
C SER A 123 -4.10 5.53 -37.79
N LEU A 124 -5.36 5.73 -37.37
CA LEU A 124 -6.44 6.20 -38.26
C LEU A 124 -6.15 7.59 -38.85
N LEU A 125 -5.61 8.53 -38.06
CA LEU A 125 -5.18 9.83 -38.58
C LEU A 125 -4.00 9.71 -39.55
N GLY A 126 -3.05 8.81 -39.29
CA GLY A 126 -1.95 8.49 -40.22
C GLY A 126 -2.44 7.89 -41.55
N ILE A 127 -3.40 6.95 -41.48
CA ILE A 127 -4.05 6.34 -42.65
C ILE A 127 -4.84 7.40 -43.44
N ALA A 128 -5.62 8.25 -42.76
CA ALA A 128 -6.33 9.36 -43.40
C ALA A 128 -5.37 10.34 -44.08
N GLY A 129 -4.26 10.70 -43.42
CA GLY A 129 -3.20 11.53 -44.01
C GLY A 129 -2.56 10.90 -45.24
N ALA A 130 -2.29 9.60 -45.21
CA ALA A 130 -1.77 8.85 -46.35
C ALA A 130 -2.77 8.81 -47.53
N ILE A 131 -4.06 8.62 -47.27
CA ILE A 131 -5.13 8.67 -48.28
C ILE A 131 -5.23 10.08 -48.90
N ILE A 132 -5.15 11.14 -48.08
CA ILE A 132 -5.16 12.53 -48.56
C ILE A 132 -3.93 12.81 -49.45
N LEU A 133 -2.73 12.39 -49.04
CA LEU A 133 -1.51 12.54 -49.82
C LEU A 133 -1.54 11.73 -51.13
N ALA A 134 -2.13 10.53 -51.14
CA ALA A 134 -2.38 9.75 -52.34
C ALA A 134 -3.38 10.45 -53.28
N GLY A 135 -4.45 11.04 -52.73
CA GLY A 135 -5.39 11.86 -53.50
C GLY A 135 -4.73 13.07 -54.16
N PHE A 136 -3.87 13.79 -53.43
CA PHE A 136 -3.09 14.90 -53.98
C PHE A 136 -2.09 14.45 -55.04
N SER A 137 -1.36 13.36 -54.85
CA SER A 137 -0.38 12.88 -55.85
C SER A 137 -1.07 12.44 -57.15
N VAL A 138 -2.22 11.77 -57.07
CA VAL A 138 -3.05 11.43 -58.24
C VAL A 138 -3.61 12.69 -58.92
N PHE A 139 -4.08 13.68 -58.16
CA PHE A 139 -4.57 14.95 -58.72
C PHE A 139 -3.45 15.72 -59.46
N PHE A 140 -2.27 15.86 -58.86
CA PHE A 140 -1.13 16.52 -59.50
C PHE A 140 -0.63 15.74 -60.71
N PHE A 141 -0.61 14.40 -60.66
CA PHE A 141 -0.26 13.55 -61.80
C PHE A 141 -1.24 13.74 -62.97
N MET A 142 -2.56 13.69 -62.73
CA MET A 142 -3.57 13.94 -63.76
C MET A 142 -3.49 15.37 -64.32
N ARG A 143 -3.28 16.37 -63.47
CA ARG A 143 -3.14 17.78 -63.90
C ARG A 143 -1.88 18.03 -64.73
N TRP A 144 -0.78 17.36 -64.40
CA TRP A 144 0.44 17.34 -65.21
C TRP A 144 0.22 16.63 -66.56
N TRP A 145 -0.47 15.48 -66.55
CA TRP A 145 -0.79 14.74 -67.77
C TRP A 145 -1.70 15.56 -68.70
N ALA A 146 -2.77 16.16 -68.18
CA ALA A 146 -3.65 17.07 -68.91
C ALA A 146 -2.94 18.31 -69.46
N SER A 147 -1.86 18.78 -68.81
CA SER A 147 -1.05 19.89 -69.33
C SER A 147 -0.20 19.52 -70.56
N ARG A 148 0.09 18.23 -70.79
CA ARG A 148 0.78 17.75 -71.99
C ARG A 148 -0.13 17.62 -73.21
N ILE A 149 -1.44 17.46 -73.02
CA ILE A 149 -2.42 17.19 -74.10
C ILE A 149 -3.16 18.49 -74.50
N ARG A 150 -2.39 19.56 -74.74
CA ARG A 150 -2.86 20.78 -75.39
C ARG A 150 -1.94 21.13 -76.55
N PRO A 151 -2.38 21.06 -77.82
CA PRO A 151 -1.56 21.47 -78.95
C PRO A 151 -1.31 22.99 -78.90
N PRO A 152 -0.17 23.48 -79.43
CA PRO A 152 0.19 24.89 -79.37
C PRO A 152 -0.71 25.74 -80.25
N LYS A 153 -1.09 26.94 -79.76
CA LYS A 153 -1.55 28.03 -80.63
C LYS A 153 -0.38 28.54 -81.49
N LYS A 154 -0.70 29.07 -82.66
CA LYS A 154 0.25 29.52 -83.67
C LYS A 154 -0.15 30.92 -84.15
N ASP A 155 0.72 31.91 -83.95
CA ASP A 155 0.44 33.32 -84.24
C ASP A 155 1.16 33.83 -85.50
N THR A 156 0.37 34.30 -86.46
CA THR A 156 0.65 35.21 -87.60
C THR A 156 -0.75 35.66 -88.07
N GLY A 157 -1.17 36.93 -88.06
CA GLY A 157 -0.60 38.10 -88.74
C GLY A 157 -1.08 38.14 -90.21
N SER A 158 -1.65 39.22 -90.78
CA SER A 158 -1.95 40.59 -90.33
C SER A 158 -3.00 41.24 -91.28
N SER A 159 -3.43 42.49 -91.05
CA SER A 159 -4.24 43.40 -91.93
C SER A 159 -5.66 42.92 -92.32
N ASP A 160 -6.62 43.79 -92.69
CA ASP A 160 -6.87 45.22 -92.44
C ASP A 160 -8.35 45.54 -92.76
N ASN A 161 -9.00 46.45 -92.03
CA ASN A 161 -9.88 47.47 -92.63
C ASN A 161 -10.26 48.60 -91.64
N SER A 162 -10.67 49.75 -92.19
CA SER A 162 -10.95 51.00 -91.46
C SER A 162 -12.43 51.42 -91.49
N GLY A 163 -12.92 52.02 -90.40
CA GLY A 163 -14.23 52.69 -90.31
C GLY A 163 -14.51 53.22 -88.89
N PRO A 164 -14.81 54.52 -88.68
CA PRO A 164 -14.92 55.12 -87.34
C PRO A 164 -16.36 55.48 -86.93
N GLU A 165 -16.47 56.16 -85.77
CA GLU A 165 -17.67 56.84 -85.21
C GLU A 165 -18.76 55.87 -84.66
N ASP A 166 -19.48 56.15 -83.57
CA ASP A 166 -19.52 57.34 -82.69
C ASP A 166 -19.96 57.00 -81.25
N GLY A 167 -19.85 57.95 -80.32
CA GLY A 167 -20.76 58.11 -79.16
C GLY A 167 -20.70 57.13 -77.97
N GLY A 168 -20.45 57.67 -76.77
CA GLY A 168 -21.07 57.20 -75.51
C GLY A 168 -22.13 58.21 -75.03
N PRO A 169 -22.68 58.12 -73.79
CA PRO A 169 -22.41 57.11 -72.75
C PRO A 169 -23.68 56.57 -72.01
N ALA A 170 -23.45 55.62 -71.09
CA ALA A 170 -24.19 55.38 -69.83
C ALA A 170 -25.70 55.05 -69.81
N GLY A 171 -26.07 54.08 -68.94
CA GLY A 171 -27.29 54.16 -68.12
C GLY A 171 -28.32 53.01 -68.25
N GLY A 172 -28.53 52.29 -67.14
CA GLY A 172 -29.69 51.41 -66.90
C GLY A 172 -29.67 50.03 -67.60
N GLY A 173 -30.41 49.02 -67.10
CA GLY A 173 -31.13 48.98 -65.82
C GLY A 173 -32.54 48.35 -65.81
N SER A 174 -32.73 47.17 -66.42
CA SER A 174 -34.00 46.42 -66.36
C SER A 174 -33.77 44.90 -66.33
N GLY A 175 -34.57 44.16 -65.56
CA GLY A 175 -34.92 42.75 -65.84
C GLY A 175 -36.35 42.69 -66.40
N PRO A 176 -37.13 41.62 -66.20
CA PRO A 176 -36.79 40.26 -65.73
C PRO A 176 -37.30 39.17 -66.71
N HIS A 177 -37.10 37.88 -66.41
CA HIS A 177 -38.21 36.90 -66.26
C HIS A 177 -37.71 35.50 -65.84
N ASP A 178 -38.52 34.88 -64.99
CA ASP A 178 -38.84 33.46 -64.73
C ASP A 178 -37.92 32.30 -65.17
N GLY A 179 -37.92 31.28 -64.31
CA GLY A 179 -37.71 29.88 -64.69
C GLY A 179 -38.79 29.00 -64.03
N GLY A 180 -38.68 27.69 -64.18
CA GLY A 180 -39.52 26.73 -63.47
C GLY A 180 -39.25 25.29 -63.93
N GLU A 181 -39.28 24.36 -62.98
CA GLU A 181 -39.48 22.91 -63.22
C GLU A 181 -39.92 22.25 -61.90
N ASP A 182 -40.67 21.15 -62.00
CA ASP A 182 -41.43 20.55 -60.90
C ASP A 182 -40.71 19.39 -60.18
N GLY A 183 -41.30 18.92 -59.06
CA GLY A 183 -40.83 17.77 -58.27
C GLY A 183 -41.26 16.40 -58.85
N PRO A 184 -41.80 15.44 -58.05
CA PRO A 184 -42.09 15.45 -56.61
C PRO A 184 -41.63 14.19 -55.84
N SER A 185 -41.80 14.19 -54.51
CA SER A 185 -42.44 13.08 -53.74
C SER A 185 -42.51 13.40 -52.23
N GLY A 186 -43.42 12.75 -51.51
CA GLY A 186 -43.60 12.91 -50.05
C GLY A 186 -42.82 11.87 -49.23
N GLY A 187 -43.00 11.79 -47.90
CA GLY A 187 -43.84 12.62 -47.03
C GLY A 187 -44.25 11.91 -45.73
N SER A 188 -44.66 12.71 -44.74
CA SER A 188 -45.10 12.36 -43.37
C SER A 188 -44.02 11.96 -42.34
N GLY A 189 -44.10 12.41 -41.07
CA GLY A 189 -44.88 13.55 -40.56
C GLY A 189 -45.20 13.54 -39.05
N ARG A 190 -45.29 14.75 -38.45
CA ARG A 190 -45.77 15.05 -37.07
C ARG A 190 -44.90 14.48 -35.92
N SER A 191 -44.92 15.00 -34.69
CA SER A 191 -45.39 16.27 -34.09
C SER A 191 -44.80 16.33 -32.66
N GLY A 192 -44.70 17.46 -31.94
CA GLY A 192 -45.03 18.87 -32.19
C GLY A 192 -44.31 19.72 -31.14
N ARG A 193 -43.92 20.96 -31.42
CA ARG A 193 -44.76 22.17 -31.48
C ARG A 193 -44.73 22.96 -30.16
N ASP A 194 -43.96 24.06 -30.20
CA ASP A 194 -44.21 25.45 -29.76
C ASP A 194 -44.81 25.71 -28.36
N ASP A 195 -44.61 26.84 -27.66
CA ASP A 195 -44.47 28.22 -28.14
C ASP A 195 -44.06 29.22 -27.01
N ARG A 196 -43.42 30.35 -27.38
CA ARG A 196 -43.41 31.70 -26.71
C ARG A 196 -42.99 31.92 -25.24
N GLY A 197 -42.17 32.97 -25.03
CA GLY A 197 -42.08 33.78 -23.79
C GLY A 197 -43.06 34.99 -23.83
N PRO A 198 -42.70 36.24 -23.40
CA PRO A 198 -41.43 36.72 -22.81
C PRO A 198 -41.57 37.74 -21.62
N ALA A 199 -40.42 38.28 -21.14
CA ALA A 199 -40.25 39.53 -20.34
C ALA A 199 -40.79 39.56 -18.88
N ALA A 200 -40.23 40.30 -17.90
CA ALA A 200 -38.92 40.98 -17.64
C ALA A 200 -38.89 41.32 -16.11
N ASP A 201 -37.98 42.06 -15.45
CA ASP A 201 -36.85 42.95 -15.78
C ASP A 201 -35.90 43.06 -14.53
N ARG A 202 -34.65 43.54 -14.70
CA ARG A 202 -33.67 44.01 -13.66
C ARG A 202 -33.01 42.99 -12.68
N ALA A 203 -31.75 43.18 -12.24
CA ALA A 203 -30.64 44.03 -12.72
C ALA A 203 -29.28 43.76 -11.99
N VAL A 204 -28.15 44.04 -12.68
CA VAL A 204 -26.86 44.59 -12.14
C VAL A 204 -26.05 43.71 -11.17
N LYS A 205 -24.70 43.54 -11.21
CA LYS A 205 -23.50 43.92 -12.03
C LYS A 205 -22.41 42.85 -11.72
N GLY A 206 -21.27 42.71 -12.42
CA GLY A 206 -20.73 43.37 -13.61
C GLY A 206 -19.19 43.33 -13.66
N GLU A 207 -18.62 42.61 -14.64
CA GLU A 207 -17.19 42.60 -15.07
C GLU A 207 -16.84 43.87 -15.91
N PRO A 208 -15.57 44.18 -16.33
CA PRO A 208 -14.44 43.27 -16.65
C PRO A 208 -13.00 43.75 -16.25
N GLY A 209 -11.95 43.04 -16.71
CA GLY A 209 -10.54 43.49 -16.73
C GLY A 209 -10.20 44.46 -17.90
N PRO A 210 -8.92 44.64 -18.35
CA PRO A 210 -7.72 43.83 -18.05
C PRO A 210 -6.37 44.60 -17.85
N ALA A 211 -5.28 43.83 -17.64
CA ALA A 211 -3.88 44.07 -18.08
C ALA A 211 -2.91 45.05 -17.34
N THR A 212 -1.61 44.79 -17.58
CA THR A 212 -0.37 45.60 -17.39
C THR A 212 0.26 45.83 -15.99
N GLN A 213 1.55 45.45 -15.88
CA GLN A 213 2.61 45.96 -14.98
C GLN A 213 3.08 47.38 -15.42
N PRO A 214 3.92 48.17 -14.70
CA PRO A 214 5.01 47.77 -13.76
C PRO A 214 5.29 48.71 -12.56
N ILE A 215 6.39 48.48 -11.81
CA ILE A 215 7.41 49.47 -11.35
C ILE A 215 8.62 48.75 -10.68
N SER A 216 9.73 49.46 -10.44
CA SER A 216 11.05 48.89 -10.05
C SER A 216 11.80 49.74 -9.00
N THR A 217 13.11 49.52 -8.82
CA THR A 217 14.05 50.03 -7.78
C THR A 217 13.93 49.31 -6.42
N VAL A 218 15.01 49.10 -5.64
CA VAL A 218 16.31 49.81 -5.56
C VAL A 218 17.53 48.88 -5.73
N GLN A 219 18.61 49.42 -6.31
CA GLN A 219 20.01 48.96 -6.23
C GLN A 219 20.90 50.20 -6.03
N PRO A 220 22.01 50.12 -5.26
CA PRO A 220 23.38 50.05 -5.85
C PRO A 220 24.26 49.10 -4.98
N ASP A 221 25.59 48.94 -5.04
CA ASP A 221 26.73 49.31 -5.91
C ASP A 221 27.87 48.28 -5.64
N THR A 222 29.08 48.20 -6.24
CA THR A 222 29.76 48.90 -7.34
C THR A 222 30.68 47.89 -8.08
N ALA A 223 31.09 48.19 -9.32
CA ALA A 223 32.29 47.71 -10.02
C ALA A 223 32.39 46.23 -10.50
N GLY A 224 32.96 45.97 -11.69
CA GLY A 224 33.42 46.97 -12.67
C GLY A 224 34.03 46.46 -13.99
N GLN A 225 34.19 47.45 -14.88
CA GLN A 225 34.91 47.45 -16.16
C GLN A 225 34.39 46.57 -17.31
N ALA A 226 34.40 47.18 -18.50
CA ALA A 226 33.77 46.71 -19.73
C ALA A 226 34.70 47.01 -20.95
N PRO A 227 34.29 47.04 -22.24
CA PRO A 227 35.07 46.38 -23.30
C PRO A 227 35.59 47.35 -24.39
N PRO A 228 36.09 46.80 -25.52
CA PRO A 228 35.57 47.19 -26.83
C PRO A 228 35.15 45.95 -27.67
N ARG A 229 33.97 45.89 -28.31
CA ARG A 229 33.42 46.67 -29.45
C ARG A 229 34.06 46.38 -30.82
N ARG A 230 33.27 45.72 -31.70
CA ARG A 230 33.11 45.87 -33.17
C ARG A 230 34.34 46.26 -34.05
N ARG A 231 34.57 45.52 -35.16
CA ARG A 231 34.09 45.89 -36.52
C ARG A 231 34.48 44.94 -37.68
N ASP A 232 33.59 44.91 -38.68
CA ASP A 232 33.79 44.93 -40.15
C ASP A 232 34.81 44.03 -40.89
N LEU A 233 34.24 43.09 -41.68
CA LEU A 233 34.38 42.96 -43.15
C LEU A 233 35.66 42.46 -43.87
N ARG A 234 35.38 41.65 -44.91
CA ARG A 234 36.05 41.49 -46.24
C ARG A 234 37.29 40.58 -46.39
N ASN A 235 37.06 39.53 -47.18
CA ASN A 235 37.90 39.02 -48.27
C ASN A 235 39.35 38.56 -48.00
N ARG A 236 39.58 37.26 -48.19
CA ARG A 236 40.46 36.80 -49.29
C ARG A 236 40.07 35.42 -49.82
N ARG A 237 40.52 35.12 -51.04
CA ARG A 237 40.20 33.90 -51.81
C ARG A 237 41.22 32.80 -51.58
N SER A 238 40.77 31.55 -51.55
CA SER A 238 41.54 30.42 -52.11
C SER A 238 40.58 29.33 -52.59
N PHE A 239 40.76 28.88 -53.82
CA PHE A 239 39.96 27.83 -54.46
C PHE A 239 40.16 26.47 -53.79
N ARG A 240 39.09 25.67 -53.72
CA ARG A 240 38.99 24.42 -54.49
C ARG A 240 37.51 24.07 -54.69
N ALA A 241 37.20 23.51 -55.86
CA ALA A 241 35.85 23.11 -56.22
C ALA A 241 35.74 21.58 -56.22
N VAL A 242 34.61 21.06 -55.76
CA VAL A 242 34.09 19.75 -56.16
C VAL A 242 32.65 19.97 -56.57
N THR A 243 32.36 19.81 -57.86
CA THR A 243 31.02 20.02 -58.43
C THR A 243 30.31 18.68 -58.53
N ALA A 244 29.27 18.46 -57.73
CA ALA A 244 28.44 17.25 -57.78
C ALA A 244 27.00 17.55 -57.37
N SER A 245 26.29 18.31 -58.21
CA SER A 245 24.86 18.57 -58.05
C SER A 245 24.01 17.38 -58.49
N VAL A 246 23.36 16.69 -57.55
CA VAL A 246 22.24 15.77 -57.85
C VAL A 246 21.06 16.16 -56.96
N LEU A 247 19.98 16.63 -57.59
CA LEU A 247 18.69 16.85 -56.93
C LEU A 247 17.99 15.50 -56.77
N GLY A 248 18.22 14.84 -55.62
CA GLY A 248 17.53 13.61 -55.23
C GLY A 248 16.47 13.88 -54.16
N THR A 249 15.25 14.26 -54.57
CA THR A 249 14.11 14.39 -53.65
C THR A 249 13.59 13.01 -53.23
N GLY A 250 14.28 12.37 -52.30
CA GLY A 250 13.84 11.14 -51.63
C GLY A 250 13.10 11.46 -50.33
N LEU A 251 11.83 11.05 -50.24
CA LEU A 251 11.05 11.09 -49.00
C LEU A 251 11.52 9.97 -48.06
N VAL A 252 12.49 10.26 -47.20
CA VAL A 252 12.87 9.37 -46.09
C VAL A 252 11.92 9.60 -44.90
N LEU A 253 10.67 9.13 -45.06
CA LEU A 253 9.73 8.91 -43.95
C LEU A 253 9.78 7.44 -43.51
N SER A 254 11.01 6.95 -43.32
CA SER A 254 11.33 5.58 -42.90
C SER A 254 12.51 5.61 -41.92
N GLY A 255 12.34 6.38 -40.86
CA GLY A 255 13.29 6.55 -39.77
C GLY A 255 12.52 6.73 -38.47
N CYS A 256 12.19 5.61 -37.82
CA CYS A 256 11.89 5.64 -36.39
C CYS A 256 13.18 6.10 -35.71
N ALA A 257 13.24 7.37 -35.33
CA ALA A 257 14.29 7.81 -34.43
C ALA A 257 14.02 7.15 -33.08
N ASP A 258 14.93 6.30 -32.63
CA ASP A 258 14.97 5.86 -31.24
C ASP A 258 15.15 7.10 -30.37
N LEU A 259 14.04 7.64 -29.89
CA LEU A 259 14.05 8.55 -28.75
C LEU A 259 14.61 7.74 -27.59
N PRO A 260 15.77 8.11 -27.01
CA PRO A 260 16.31 7.38 -25.88
C PRO A 260 15.36 7.57 -24.70
N ILE A 261 14.49 6.58 -24.49
CA ILE A 261 13.79 6.41 -23.22
C ILE A 261 14.90 6.31 -22.18
N ALA A 262 14.98 7.32 -21.32
CA ALA A 262 15.99 7.38 -20.26
C ALA A 262 15.66 6.33 -19.19
N LYS A 263 15.96 5.08 -19.49
CA LYS A 263 15.90 3.99 -18.52
C LYS A 263 16.95 4.29 -17.43
N PRO A 264 16.59 4.22 -16.13
CA PRO A 264 17.60 4.00 -15.11
C PRO A 264 18.33 2.67 -15.42
N SER A 265 19.62 2.59 -15.07
CA SER A 265 20.48 1.44 -15.43
C SER A 265 20.14 0.14 -14.68
N SER A 266 19.32 0.26 -13.63
CA SER A 266 18.55 -0.79 -13.00
C SER A 266 17.09 -0.35 -13.02
N PRO A 267 16.09 -1.24 -13.17
CA PRO A 267 14.79 -0.96 -12.63
C PRO A 267 14.93 -0.96 -11.11
N ASP A 268 15.16 0.22 -10.52
CA ASP A 268 14.78 0.45 -9.14
C ASP A 268 13.25 0.33 -9.08
N VAL A 269 12.80 -0.91 -8.88
CA VAL A 269 11.53 -1.13 -8.19
C VAL A 269 11.67 -0.39 -6.87
N THR A 270 10.88 0.68 -6.73
CA THR A 270 10.76 1.40 -5.46
C THR A 270 10.52 0.39 -4.34
N PRO A 271 11.12 0.56 -3.14
CA PRO A 271 10.83 -0.31 -2.00
C PRO A 271 9.33 -0.56 -1.92
N TYR A 272 8.94 -1.84 -1.96
CA TYR A 272 7.55 -2.25 -2.15
C TYR A 272 6.79 -2.18 -0.81
N GLU A 273 6.74 -0.98 -0.27
CA GLU A 273 6.10 -0.63 0.99
C GLU A 273 4.59 -0.92 0.95
N ARG A 274 4.10 -1.58 2.01
CA ARG A 274 2.66 -1.67 2.31
C ARG A 274 2.42 -1.68 3.82
N THR A 275 1.20 -1.39 4.23
CA THR A 275 0.73 -1.64 5.60
C THR A 275 0.68 -3.14 5.88
N ALA A 276 0.90 -3.55 7.13
CA ALA A 276 0.80 -4.95 7.55
C ALA A 276 -0.64 -5.50 7.41
N VAL A 277 -1.65 -4.67 7.70
CA VAL A 277 -3.09 -4.96 7.53
C VAL A 277 -3.71 -3.92 6.61
N ARG A 278 -4.55 -4.33 5.64
CA ARG A 278 -5.23 -3.36 4.76
C ARG A 278 -6.49 -2.78 5.40
N PRO A 279 -6.93 -1.58 4.98
CA PRO A 279 -8.21 -1.01 5.38
C PRO A 279 -9.38 -2.01 5.23
N GLY A 280 -10.01 -2.37 6.35
CA GLY A 280 -11.13 -3.31 6.42
C GLY A 280 -10.76 -4.78 6.68
N GLU A 281 -9.49 -5.20 6.57
CA GLU A 281 -9.09 -6.58 6.86
C GLU A 281 -8.97 -6.87 8.37
N ALA A 282 -8.81 -5.84 9.21
CA ALA A 282 -8.70 -5.95 10.66
C ALA A 282 -9.82 -6.77 11.33
N GLY A 283 -11.08 -6.55 10.92
CA GLY A 283 -12.22 -7.31 11.43
C GLY A 283 -12.14 -8.80 11.08
N LYS A 284 -11.68 -9.14 9.87
CA LYS A 284 -11.49 -10.53 9.44
C LYS A 284 -10.37 -11.20 10.24
N PHE A 285 -9.26 -10.49 10.51
CA PHE A 285 -8.19 -10.98 11.38
C PHE A 285 -8.72 -11.28 12.79
N MET A 286 -9.39 -10.33 13.43
CA MET A 286 -9.90 -10.50 14.80
C MET A 286 -10.93 -11.63 14.90
N THR A 287 -11.85 -11.76 13.93
CA THR A 287 -12.78 -12.91 13.89
C THR A 287 -12.02 -14.24 13.75
N ASN A 288 -11.12 -14.35 12.76
CA ASN A 288 -10.35 -15.58 12.52
C ASN A 288 -9.52 -16.00 13.75
N TYR A 289 -8.86 -15.04 14.40
CA TYR A 289 -8.10 -15.28 15.63
C TYR A 289 -9.02 -15.72 16.78
N THR A 290 -10.16 -15.05 16.98
CA THR A 290 -11.14 -15.36 18.03
C THR A 290 -11.73 -16.76 17.86
N GLU A 291 -12.15 -17.14 16.66
CA GLU A 291 -12.68 -18.48 16.37
C GLU A 291 -11.61 -19.56 16.57
N SER A 292 -10.38 -19.31 16.14
CA SER A 292 -9.25 -20.23 16.31
C SER A 292 -8.84 -20.38 17.78
N LEU A 293 -8.87 -19.29 18.54
CA LEU A 293 -8.59 -19.28 19.97
C LEU A 293 -9.69 -20.00 20.75
N ASP A 294 -10.98 -19.77 20.47
CA ASP A 294 -12.07 -20.49 21.16
C ASP A 294 -12.01 -22.01 20.93
N LYS A 295 -11.72 -22.42 19.69
CA LYS A 295 -11.46 -23.82 19.35
C LYS A 295 -10.26 -24.36 20.14
N THR A 296 -9.12 -23.66 20.11
CA THR A 296 -7.88 -24.05 20.79
C THR A 296 -8.09 -24.18 22.31
N LEU A 297 -8.82 -23.26 22.93
CA LEU A 297 -9.18 -23.31 24.35
C LEU A 297 -10.10 -24.51 24.66
N GLY A 298 -11.06 -24.82 23.78
CA GLY A 298 -11.89 -26.01 23.86
C GLY A 298 -11.09 -27.32 23.73
N ASP A 299 -10.10 -27.34 22.83
CA ASP A 299 -9.18 -28.45 22.56
C ASP A 299 -7.92 -28.43 23.47
N LYS A 300 -8.01 -27.82 24.66
CA LYS A 300 -6.99 -27.76 25.72
C LYS A 300 -5.59 -27.27 25.28
N GLY A 301 -5.53 -26.29 24.37
CA GLY A 301 -4.29 -25.69 23.88
C GLY A 301 -3.67 -26.40 22.67
N THR A 302 -4.37 -27.36 22.07
CA THR A 302 -3.97 -27.94 20.78
C THR A 302 -3.92 -26.85 19.70
N ASP A 303 -2.85 -26.81 18.89
CA ASP A 303 -2.61 -25.81 17.84
C ASP A 303 -2.40 -24.35 18.31
N LEU A 304 -2.22 -24.09 19.61
CA LEU A 304 -2.03 -22.72 20.15
C LEU A 304 -0.79 -22.01 19.58
N ASP A 305 0.26 -22.76 19.27
CA ASP A 305 1.49 -22.33 18.62
C ASP A 305 1.32 -21.87 17.16
N LYS A 306 0.13 -22.05 16.57
CA LYS A 306 -0.23 -21.53 15.23
C LYS A 306 -0.95 -20.18 15.26
N ILE A 307 -1.28 -19.66 16.46
CA ILE A 307 -2.03 -18.40 16.63
C ILE A 307 -1.41 -17.44 17.64
N GLN A 308 -0.55 -17.92 18.52
CA GLN A 308 0.19 -17.13 19.50
C GLN A 308 1.67 -17.52 19.50
N ALA A 309 2.53 -16.58 19.90
CA ALA A 309 3.92 -16.85 20.23
C ALA A 309 4.31 -16.16 21.55
N ALA A 310 5.57 -16.29 21.96
CA ALA A 310 6.05 -15.67 23.19
C ALA A 310 6.10 -14.13 23.05
N PRO A 311 5.76 -13.36 24.11
CA PRO A 311 5.44 -13.84 25.46
C PRO A 311 4.03 -14.46 25.69
N LEU A 312 2.99 -14.02 24.97
CA LEU A 312 1.57 -14.32 25.28
C LEU A 312 1.24 -15.82 25.37
N ILE A 313 1.87 -16.67 24.56
CA ILE A 313 1.57 -18.11 24.54
C ILE A 313 1.79 -18.78 25.91
N ASP A 314 2.72 -18.28 26.72
CA ASP A 314 2.96 -18.81 28.07
C ASP A 314 1.78 -18.50 29.01
N HIS A 315 1.19 -17.31 28.87
CA HIS A 315 0.05 -16.86 29.68
C HIS A 315 -1.16 -17.75 29.38
N THR A 316 -1.47 -17.93 28.09
CA THR A 316 -2.60 -18.75 27.65
C THR A 316 -2.42 -20.22 28.05
N ARG A 317 -1.20 -20.77 27.97
CA ARG A 317 -0.88 -22.13 28.45
C ARG A 317 -1.13 -22.29 29.95
N ALA A 318 -0.71 -21.31 30.75
CA ALA A 318 -0.94 -21.31 32.19
C ALA A 318 -2.43 -21.16 32.54
N GLN A 319 -3.14 -20.22 31.89
CA GLN A 319 -4.59 -20.05 32.04
C GLN A 319 -5.36 -21.34 31.74
N ILE A 320 -4.99 -22.09 30.70
CA ILE A 320 -5.62 -23.39 30.38
C ILE A 320 -5.45 -24.40 31.52
N GLN A 321 -4.27 -24.47 32.16
CA GLN A 321 -4.01 -25.36 33.30
C GLN A 321 -4.84 -24.92 34.53
N ILE A 322 -4.84 -23.62 34.84
CA ILE A 322 -5.64 -23.01 35.93
C ILE A 322 -7.13 -23.32 35.74
N ALA A 323 -7.65 -23.11 34.53
CA ALA A 323 -9.06 -23.35 34.22
C ALA A 323 -9.46 -24.83 34.30
N ASP A 324 -8.62 -25.76 33.84
CA ASP A 324 -8.91 -27.21 33.92
C ASP A 324 -8.96 -27.70 35.37
N LYS A 325 -8.05 -27.21 36.23
CA LYS A 325 -8.08 -27.50 37.68
C LYS A 325 -9.30 -26.87 38.35
N ALA A 326 -9.58 -25.59 38.09
CA ALA A 326 -10.75 -24.87 38.58
C ALA A 326 -12.09 -25.38 37.99
N LYS A 327 -12.04 -26.25 36.97
CA LYS A 327 -13.19 -26.76 36.18
C LYS A 327 -13.99 -25.64 35.51
N GLN A 328 -13.32 -24.53 35.23
CA GLN A 328 -13.84 -23.40 34.48
C GLN A 328 -13.75 -23.69 32.98
N LYS A 329 -14.46 -22.89 32.17
CA LYS A 329 -14.36 -22.95 30.70
C LYS A 329 -13.85 -21.60 30.21
N LEU A 330 -12.65 -21.61 29.65
CA LEU A 330 -12.15 -20.45 28.91
C LEU A 330 -12.93 -20.28 27.61
N ARG A 331 -13.03 -19.03 27.16
CA ARG A 331 -13.66 -18.59 25.93
C ARG A 331 -12.87 -17.43 25.36
N ALA A 332 -12.80 -17.33 24.03
CA ALA A 332 -12.26 -16.13 23.40
C ALA A 332 -13.29 -14.98 23.54
N PRO A 333 -12.83 -13.73 23.75
CA PRO A 333 -13.73 -12.57 23.81
C PRO A 333 -14.35 -12.27 22.45
N ASN A 334 -15.61 -11.86 22.44
CA ASN A 334 -16.26 -11.26 21.26
C ASN A 334 -16.09 -9.74 21.29
N PHE A 335 -16.05 -9.12 20.10
CA PHE A 335 -15.78 -7.69 19.91
C PHE A 335 -16.89 -7.01 19.11
N THR A 336 -17.29 -5.82 19.58
CA THR A 336 -18.29 -4.95 18.94
C THR A 336 -17.69 -4.04 17.87
N GLU A 337 -16.47 -3.57 18.10
CA GLU A 337 -15.74 -2.63 17.24
C GLU A 337 -14.29 -3.10 17.11
N VAL A 338 -13.72 -2.98 15.91
CA VAL A 338 -12.36 -3.44 15.60
C VAL A 338 -11.63 -2.41 14.75
N VAL A 339 -10.41 -2.07 15.16
CA VAL A 339 -9.45 -1.21 14.43
C VAL A 339 -8.09 -1.92 14.40
N ALA A 340 -7.28 -1.66 13.38
CA ALA A 340 -5.86 -2.02 13.40
C ALA A 340 -5.02 -0.90 12.80
N GLY A 341 -3.73 -0.85 13.17
CA GLY A 341 -2.75 0.08 12.65
C GLY A 341 -1.36 -0.54 12.57
N SER A 342 -0.57 -0.09 11.61
CA SER A 342 0.80 -0.54 11.35
C SER A 342 1.55 0.52 10.55
N PRO A 343 2.89 0.58 10.65
CA PRO A 343 3.69 1.30 9.67
C PRO A 343 3.57 0.66 8.28
N ASN A 344 4.14 1.34 7.29
CA ASN A 344 4.54 0.71 6.04
C ASN A 344 5.82 -0.09 6.27
N PHE A 345 5.84 -1.37 5.89
CA PHE A 345 7.03 -2.22 6.01
C PHE A 345 7.66 -2.50 4.62
N THR A 346 8.99 -2.54 4.58
CA THR A 346 9.80 -2.83 3.38
C THR A 346 10.30 -4.27 3.33
N GLU A 347 10.43 -4.93 4.48
CA GLU A 347 10.90 -6.31 4.66
C GLU A 347 10.19 -6.98 5.83
N TYR A 348 10.21 -8.31 5.88
CA TYR A 348 9.69 -9.09 7.01
C TYR A 348 10.76 -9.22 8.11
N PRO A 349 10.40 -9.29 9.41
CA PRO A 349 9.05 -9.47 9.95
C PRO A 349 8.18 -8.21 9.89
N MET A 350 6.90 -8.37 9.52
CA MET A 350 5.90 -7.29 9.65
C MET A 350 5.19 -7.36 11.01
N TRP A 351 4.73 -6.23 11.52
CA TRP A 351 3.99 -6.14 12.77
C TRP A 351 2.80 -5.17 12.69
N PHE A 352 1.81 -5.35 13.57
CA PHE A 352 0.68 -4.43 13.72
C PHE A 352 0.07 -4.48 15.11
N TYR A 353 -0.61 -3.39 15.49
CA TYR A 353 -1.55 -3.39 16.60
C TYR A 353 -2.97 -3.65 16.10
N ALA A 354 -3.70 -4.53 16.79
CA ALA A 354 -5.15 -4.70 16.63
C ALA A 354 -5.85 -4.32 17.94
N PHE A 355 -6.97 -3.62 17.81
CA PHE A 355 -7.79 -3.11 18.89
C PHE A 355 -9.18 -3.71 18.74
N GLY A 356 -9.67 -4.38 19.78
CA GLY A 356 -11.02 -4.95 19.82
C GLY A 356 -11.79 -4.46 21.04
N THR A 357 -12.84 -3.65 20.83
CA THR A 357 -13.73 -3.20 21.92
C THR A 357 -14.65 -4.35 22.31
N ALA A 358 -14.41 -4.95 23.48
CA ALA A 358 -15.06 -6.18 23.88
C ALA A 358 -16.56 -6.01 24.14
N ASP A 359 -17.34 -7.03 23.80
CA ASP A 359 -18.76 -7.13 24.13
C ASP A 359 -18.93 -7.10 25.66
N LYS A 360 -20.02 -6.48 26.15
CA LYS A 360 -20.36 -6.46 27.59
C LYS A 360 -20.70 -7.84 28.20
N SER A 361 -20.72 -8.90 27.39
CA SER A 361 -20.81 -10.30 27.82
C SER A 361 -19.48 -11.05 27.79
N SER A 362 -18.40 -10.39 27.35
CA SER A 362 -17.01 -10.90 27.32
C SER A 362 -16.17 -10.35 28.48
N THR A 363 -16.69 -9.38 29.24
CA THR A 363 -15.99 -8.66 30.33
C THR A 363 -16.79 -8.72 31.63
N ASP A 364 -16.17 -9.14 32.73
CA ASP A 364 -16.79 -9.11 34.06
C ASP A 364 -16.72 -7.70 34.67
N GLY A 365 -17.66 -6.82 34.30
CA GLY A 365 -17.77 -5.46 34.85
C GLY A 365 -18.85 -4.59 34.20
N ASP A 366 -19.09 -3.40 34.76
CA ASP A 366 -19.94 -2.37 34.15
C ASP A 366 -19.18 -1.54 33.07
N GLU A 367 -17.86 -1.44 33.23
CA GLU A 367 -16.94 -0.73 32.35
C GLU A 367 -16.63 -1.53 31.09
N GLN A 368 -16.53 -0.84 29.95
CA GLN A 368 -16.24 -1.46 28.66
C GLN A 368 -14.74 -1.38 28.39
N LEU A 369 -14.13 -2.51 28.02
CA LEU A 369 -12.69 -2.63 27.82
C LEU A 369 -12.37 -2.85 26.34
N THR A 370 -11.26 -2.28 25.88
CA THR A 370 -10.66 -2.56 24.58
C THR A 370 -9.45 -3.44 24.78
N GLN A 371 -9.39 -4.60 24.11
CA GLN A 371 -8.19 -5.41 24.06
C GLN A 371 -7.24 -4.84 23.02
N VAL A 372 -6.01 -4.54 23.43
CA VAL A 372 -4.89 -4.19 22.56
C VAL A 372 -4.07 -5.46 22.35
N MET A 373 -3.85 -5.83 21.08
CA MET A 373 -3.04 -6.98 20.68
C MET A 373 -1.86 -6.51 19.83
N LEU A 374 -0.64 -6.92 20.18
CA LEU A 374 0.53 -6.82 19.32
C LEU A 374 0.68 -8.11 18.53
N VAL A 375 0.75 -8.00 17.20
CA VAL A 375 0.80 -9.13 16.27
C VAL A 375 2.04 -9.02 15.39
N THR A 376 2.82 -10.09 15.27
CA THR A 376 3.93 -10.16 14.31
C THR A 376 3.70 -11.27 13.28
N ARG A 377 4.44 -11.21 12.19
CA ARG A 377 4.48 -12.26 11.16
C ARG A 377 5.89 -12.30 10.59
N GLU A 378 6.51 -13.47 10.65
CA GLU A 378 7.95 -13.62 10.39
C GLU A 378 8.28 -13.75 8.89
N SER A 379 7.33 -14.18 8.06
CA SER A 379 7.43 -14.19 6.59
C SER A 379 6.06 -14.20 5.91
N ALA A 380 6.01 -13.93 4.61
CA ALA A 380 4.81 -14.10 3.79
C ALA A 380 4.33 -15.57 3.75
N SER A 381 5.22 -16.55 3.94
CA SER A 381 4.86 -17.97 4.06
C SER A 381 4.15 -18.29 5.38
N THR A 382 4.59 -17.71 6.51
CA THR A 382 3.96 -17.89 7.83
C THR A 382 2.58 -17.24 7.94
N ASP A 383 1.78 -17.67 8.92
CA ASP A 383 0.56 -16.98 9.38
C ASP A 383 0.90 -15.97 10.50
N PRO A 384 0.10 -14.90 10.72
CA PRO A 384 0.35 -13.92 11.77
C PRO A 384 0.08 -14.48 13.19
N LEU A 385 0.96 -14.17 14.14
CA LEU A 385 0.94 -14.67 15.52
C LEU A 385 0.80 -13.52 16.52
N VAL A 386 -0.14 -13.64 17.46
CA VAL A 386 -0.29 -12.65 18.54
C VAL A 386 0.82 -12.85 19.57
N ARG A 387 1.58 -11.78 19.85
CA ARG A 387 2.76 -11.77 20.72
C ARG A 387 2.47 -11.27 22.12
N SER A 388 1.63 -10.25 22.24
CA SER A 388 1.15 -9.72 23.51
C SER A 388 -0.31 -9.30 23.39
N ALA A 389 -1.06 -9.39 24.48
CA ALA A 389 -2.43 -8.90 24.57
C ALA A 389 -2.72 -8.41 25.99
N SER A 390 -3.26 -7.19 26.12
CA SER A 390 -3.69 -6.61 27.39
C SER A 390 -4.94 -5.74 27.16
N TYR A 391 -5.65 -5.38 28.22
CA TYR A 391 -6.86 -4.54 28.11
C TYR A 391 -6.58 -3.12 28.61
N ILE A 392 -7.30 -2.16 28.02
CA ILE A 392 -7.42 -0.78 28.49
C ILE A 392 -8.90 -0.40 28.62
N PRO A 393 -9.26 0.59 29.45
CA PRO A 393 -10.59 1.20 29.41
C PRO A 393 -10.89 1.72 27.99
N ALA A 394 -12.10 1.48 27.47
CA ALA A 394 -12.42 1.81 26.08
C ALA A 394 -12.44 3.32 25.78
N ASP A 395 -12.60 4.17 26.81
CA ASP A 395 -12.48 5.62 26.72
C ASP A 395 -11.02 6.14 26.73
N GLN A 396 -10.05 5.27 27.01
CA GLN A 396 -8.61 5.53 26.88
C GLN A 396 -8.03 5.04 25.54
N MET A 397 -8.84 4.42 24.66
CA MET A 397 -8.37 3.96 23.35
C MET A 397 -7.92 5.16 22.49
N PRO A 398 -6.64 5.24 22.06
CA PRO A 398 -6.15 6.39 21.33
C PRO A 398 -6.56 6.37 19.85
N THR A 399 -6.84 7.55 19.28
CA THR A 399 -7.03 7.71 17.83
C THR A 399 -5.73 7.39 17.09
N LEU A 400 -5.74 6.40 16.21
CA LEU A 400 -4.64 6.11 15.29
C LEU A 400 -4.70 7.03 14.07
N MET A 401 -3.58 7.63 13.71
CA MET A 401 -3.49 8.56 12.58
C MET A 401 -3.01 7.84 11.32
N ALA A 402 -3.96 7.23 10.60
CA ALA A 402 -3.68 6.57 9.32
C ALA A 402 -3.62 7.57 8.15
N ASP A 403 -2.66 7.38 7.24
CA ASP A 403 -2.45 8.19 6.03
C ASP A 403 -3.37 7.78 4.85
N ASP A 404 -3.17 8.39 3.67
CA ASP A 404 -3.90 8.08 2.44
C ASP A 404 -3.68 6.62 1.93
N SER A 405 -2.66 5.91 2.43
CA SER A 405 -2.43 4.47 2.16
C SER A 405 -3.03 3.55 3.23
N GLY A 406 -3.40 4.10 4.39
CA GLY A 406 -3.85 3.39 5.58
C GLY A 406 -2.74 3.10 6.60
N ALA A 407 -1.52 3.61 6.38
CA ALA A 407 -0.38 3.43 7.26
C ALA A 407 -0.43 4.39 8.44
N VAL A 408 -0.11 3.90 9.63
CA VAL A 408 0.05 4.71 10.84
C VAL A 408 1.55 4.91 11.06
N GLU A 409 2.00 6.14 11.22
CA GLU A 409 3.42 6.43 11.48
C GLU A 409 3.90 5.70 12.75
N GLU A 410 5.17 5.29 12.77
CA GLU A 410 5.80 4.71 13.96
C GLU A 410 5.81 5.70 15.13
N GLY A 411 6.02 5.20 16.35
CA GLY A 411 6.24 6.08 17.50
C GLY A 411 7.48 6.97 17.28
N PRO A 412 7.45 8.23 17.74
CA PRO A 412 8.60 9.12 17.63
C PRO A 412 9.80 8.55 18.40
N GLU A 413 11.02 8.81 17.93
CA GLU A 413 12.27 8.21 18.46
C GLU A 413 12.42 8.33 19.99
N ASP A 414 11.94 9.41 20.60
CA ASP A 414 11.98 9.64 22.04
C ASP A 414 11.05 8.71 22.86
N PHE A 415 9.99 8.18 22.24
CA PHE A 415 9.07 7.24 22.90
C PHE A 415 9.71 5.85 23.11
N ALA A 416 10.69 5.45 22.30
CA ALA A 416 11.43 4.19 22.50
C ALA A 416 12.34 4.24 23.75
N ASP A 417 12.99 5.39 24.00
CA ASP A 417 13.74 5.66 25.24
C ASP A 417 12.80 5.72 26.45
N GLU A 418 11.60 6.29 26.30
CA GLU A 418 10.56 6.31 27.34
C GLU A 418 9.99 4.92 27.62
N MET A 419 9.74 4.08 26.60
CA MET A 419 9.32 2.68 26.77
C MET A 419 10.37 1.86 27.53
N THR A 420 11.65 2.03 27.17
CA THR A 420 12.77 1.40 27.86
C THR A 420 12.80 1.81 29.34
N THR A 421 12.72 3.13 29.61
CA THR A 421 12.71 3.69 30.96
C THR A 421 11.48 3.25 31.78
N ALA A 422 10.31 3.22 31.16
CA ALA A 422 9.06 2.77 31.77
C ALA A 422 9.11 1.29 32.15
N SER A 423 9.68 0.42 31.32
CA SER A 423 9.84 -1.02 31.66
C SER A 423 10.70 -1.22 32.91
N ASP A 424 11.75 -0.41 33.06
CA ASP A 424 12.69 -0.49 34.18
C ASP A 424 12.11 0.12 35.47
N ASP A 425 11.17 1.07 35.35
CA ASP A 425 10.36 1.63 36.43
C ASP A 425 9.18 0.73 36.86
N VAL A 426 8.48 0.10 35.91
CA VAL A 426 7.45 -0.93 36.16
C VAL A 426 8.08 -2.10 36.93
N SER A 427 9.24 -2.60 36.48
CA SER A 427 9.98 -3.66 37.15
C SER A 427 10.36 -3.29 38.59
N SER A 428 10.91 -2.09 38.79
CA SER A 428 11.24 -1.58 40.13
C SER A 428 10.00 -1.49 41.04
N PHE A 429 8.90 -0.97 40.50
CA PHE A 429 7.64 -0.83 41.22
C PHE A 429 7.08 -2.20 41.65
N LEU A 430 7.11 -3.20 40.78
CA LEU A 430 6.64 -4.56 41.07
C LEU A 430 7.44 -5.23 42.23
N VAL A 431 8.74 -4.94 42.38
CA VAL A 431 9.58 -5.49 43.47
C VAL A 431 9.30 -4.81 44.83
N ASP A 432 9.32 -3.47 44.88
CA ASP A 432 9.39 -2.72 46.15
C ASP A 432 8.31 -1.62 46.34
N GLY A 433 7.48 -1.36 45.33
CA GLY A 433 6.44 -0.34 45.32
C GLY A 433 6.90 1.06 44.88
N LYS A 434 8.13 1.21 44.32
CA LYS A 434 8.67 2.48 43.82
C LYS A 434 9.28 2.33 42.43
N ALA A 435 8.90 3.25 41.54
CA ALA A 435 9.66 3.56 40.33
C ALA A 435 10.97 4.31 40.68
N LYS A 436 11.96 4.25 39.79
CA LYS A 436 13.29 4.88 39.91
C LYS A 436 13.29 6.31 39.39
N SER A 437 12.70 6.56 38.22
CA SER A 437 12.70 7.90 37.58
C SER A 437 11.50 8.77 37.96
N GLY A 438 10.46 8.15 38.51
CA GLY A 438 9.16 8.73 38.86
C GLY A 438 8.04 7.76 38.53
N GLY A 439 8.23 7.00 37.45
CA GLY A 439 7.30 6.04 36.89
C GLY A 439 6.28 6.69 35.96
N PRO A 440 5.77 5.97 34.95
CA PRO A 440 4.52 6.35 34.31
C PRO A 440 3.38 6.35 35.33
N ASP A 441 2.32 7.12 35.06
CA ASP A 441 1.08 7.04 35.82
C ASP A 441 0.35 5.71 35.57
N GLY A 442 -0.66 5.38 36.36
CA GLY A 442 -1.36 4.09 36.32
C GLY A 442 -0.69 2.93 37.09
N LEU A 443 0.61 3.01 37.42
CA LEU A 443 1.32 1.99 38.21
C LEU A 443 0.66 1.58 39.54
N LYS A 444 -0.16 2.47 40.14
CA LYS A 444 -0.82 2.24 41.43
C LYS A 444 -2.23 1.64 41.29
N GLU A 445 -2.59 1.19 40.09
CA GLU A 445 -3.94 0.76 39.72
C GLU A 445 -3.92 -0.62 39.04
N GLY A 446 -5.09 -1.16 38.70
CA GLY A 446 -5.26 -2.41 37.96
C GLY A 446 -4.43 -3.61 38.46
N GLY A 447 -3.86 -4.35 37.52
CA GLY A 447 -3.05 -5.55 37.75
C GLY A 447 -1.75 -5.27 38.50
N PHE A 448 -1.12 -4.10 38.26
CA PHE A 448 0.07 -3.68 39.02
C PHE A 448 -0.26 -3.56 40.51
N LYS A 449 -1.38 -2.92 40.85
CA LYS A 449 -1.88 -2.87 42.24
C LYS A 449 -2.24 -4.26 42.75
N GLY A 450 -2.97 -5.06 41.98
CA GLY A 450 -3.39 -6.42 42.37
C GLY A 450 -2.21 -7.31 42.75
N PHE A 451 -1.12 -7.28 41.97
CA PHE A 451 0.11 -7.99 42.29
C PHE A 451 0.78 -7.44 43.55
N ARG A 452 0.84 -6.11 43.71
CA ARG A 452 1.45 -5.46 44.88
C ARG A 452 0.70 -5.73 46.18
N ASP A 453 -0.62 -5.86 46.13
CA ASP A 453 -1.45 -6.29 47.26
C ASP A 453 -1.19 -7.77 47.60
N TYR A 454 -1.21 -8.67 46.61
CA TYR A 454 -0.89 -10.09 46.78
C TYR A 454 0.51 -10.31 47.39
N VAL A 455 1.50 -9.57 46.90
CA VAL A 455 2.86 -9.51 47.47
C VAL A 455 2.89 -8.95 48.89
N GLY A 456 1.98 -8.02 49.21
CA GLY A 456 1.79 -7.48 50.55
C GLY A 456 1.26 -8.53 51.52
N ASP A 457 0.20 -9.25 51.13
CA ASP A 457 -0.42 -10.32 51.92
C ASP A 457 0.56 -11.48 52.18
N LEU A 458 1.32 -11.90 51.15
CA LEU A 458 2.41 -12.89 51.31
C LEU A 458 3.54 -12.42 52.23
N ARG A 459 3.72 -11.10 52.40
CA ARG A 459 4.76 -10.49 53.25
C ARG A 459 4.25 -10.06 54.63
N ASP A 460 2.96 -10.21 54.91
CA ASP A 460 2.44 -9.93 56.26
C ASP A 460 2.94 -10.99 57.26
N LYS A 461 3.00 -10.62 58.54
CA LYS A 461 3.49 -11.48 59.62
C LYS A 461 2.52 -12.61 59.95
N ASP A 462 1.24 -12.41 59.67
CA ASP A 462 0.20 -13.40 59.92
C ASP A 462 0.09 -14.42 58.75
N SER A 463 0.85 -14.24 57.66
CA SER A 463 0.93 -15.18 56.52
C SER A 463 1.62 -16.51 56.85
N GLY A 464 2.52 -16.52 57.84
CA GLY A 464 3.31 -17.69 58.23
C GLY A 464 4.59 -17.95 57.41
N PHE A 465 4.93 -17.13 56.41
CA PHE A 465 6.16 -17.31 55.62
C PHE A 465 7.42 -16.75 56.30
N ASP A 466 8.53 -17.48 56.20
CA ASP A 466 9.85 -17.06 56.70
C ASP A 466 10.44 -15.91 55.86
N LYS A 467 10.20 -15.94 54.55
CA LYS A 467 10.76 -14.97 53.59
C LYS A 467 9.98 -14.98 52.27
N VAL A 468 9.83 -13.80 51.65
CA VAL A 468 9.29 -13.65 50.28
C VAL A 468 10.16 -12.67 49.50
N ASP A 469 11.11 -13.20 48.72
CA ASP A 469 11.92 -12.45 47.77
C ASP A 469 11.18 -12.31 46.43
N ILE A 470 11.52 -11.27 45.66
CA ILE A 470 11.00 -11.04 44.31
C ILE A 470 12.13 -10.48 43.46
N ASP A 471 12.29 -11.03 42.25
CA ASP A 471 13.16 -10.52 41.19
C ASP A 471 12.27 -10.28 39.96
N CYS A 472 12.33 -9.07 39.38
CA CYS A 472 11.53 -8.67 38.21
C CYS A 472 12.46 -8.14 37.12
N LYS A 473 12.14 -8.44 35.85
CA LYS A 473 12.87 -7.93 34.68
C LYS A 473 11.91 -7.68 33.51
N PRO A 474 12.16 -6.66 32.67
CA PRO A 474 11.55 -6.55 31.35
C PRO A 474 11.72 -7.85 30.55
N TYR A 475 10.80 -8.12 29.63
CA TYR A 475 10.87 -9.28 28.74
C TYR A 475 11.82 -9.00 27.55
N GLU A 476 13.01 -9.61 27.56
CA GLU A 476 14.11 -9.28 26.63
C GLU A 476 14.04 -10.01 25.27
N ASP A 477 13.30 -11.13 25.13
CA ASP A 477 13.25 -11.90 23.87
C ASP A 477 12.39 -11.23 22.77
N LEU A 478 11.63 -10.19 23.11
CA LEU A 478 10.82 -9.40 22.18
C LEU A 478 11.01 -7.93 22.48
N LYS A 479 11.67 -7.23 21.56
CA LYS A 479 11.80 -5.77 21.60
C LYS A 479 10.44 -5.10 21.37
N PHE A 480 9.85 -4.56 22.42
CA PHE A 480 8.61 -3.80 22.29
C PHE A 480 8.86 -2.36 21.81
N GLU A 481 10.04 -1.81 22.10
CA GLU A 481 10.48 -0.47 21.74
C GLU A 481 10.59 -0.26 20.21
N ASP A 482 10.97 -1.31 19.47
CA ASP A 482 10.97 -1.35 17.99
C ASP A 482 9.54 -1.45 17.39
N MET A 483 8.48 -1.50 18.21
CA MET A 483 7.08 -1.72 17.77
C MET A 483 6.09 -0.77 18.46
N SER A 484 6.22 0.53 18.20
CA SER A 484 5.33 1.59 18.69
C SER A 484 4.69 2.39 17.55
N LEU A 485 3.51 2.96 17.79
CA LEU A 485 2.77 3.78 16.80
C LEU A 485 2.53 5.21 17.33
N SER A 486 2.56 6.18 16.42
CA SER A 486 2.06 7.53 16.66
C SER A 486 0.53 7.56 16.74
N THR A 487 0.01 8.45 17.58
CA THR A 487 -1.43 8.67 17.80
C THR A 487 -1.76 10.16 17.65
N GLU A 488 -3.05 10.52 17.59
CA GLU A 488 -3.49 11.93 17.43
C GLU A 488 -2.91 12.88 18.51
N HIS A 489 -2.55 12.36 19.69
CA HIS A 489 -2.07 13.15 20.83
C HIS A 489 -0.71 12.68 21.40
N GLY A 490 -0.03 11.73 20.75
CA GLY A 490 1.26 11.22 21.21
C GLY A 490 1.60 9.86 20.60
N ALA A 491 1.70 8.81 21.42
CA ALA A 491 2.13 7.48 20.99
C ALA A 491 1.50 6.35 21.80
N ILE A 492 1.55 5.12 21.26
CA ILE A 492 1.19 3.88 21.96
C ILE A 492 2.23 2.79 21.70
N GLY A 493 2.54 2.03 22.75
CA GLY A 493 3.30 0.79 22.69
C GLY A 493 2.75 -0.22 23.70
N MET A 494 3.37 -1.40 23.77
CA MET A 494 3.12 -2.38 24.82
C MET A 494 4.43 -2.72 25.54
N GLY A 495 4.34 -3.49 26.61
CA GLY A 495 5.50 -4.10 27.25
C GLY A 495 5.11 -5.24 28.15
N GLU A 496 6.11 -5.94 28.67
CA GLU A 496 5.90 -6.98 29.66
C GLU A 496 7.07 -7.03 30.64
N VAL A 497 6.75 -7.23 31.92
CA VAL A 497 7.72 -7.59 32.96
C VAL A 497 7.42 -9.01 33.41
N ARG A 498 8.47 -9.85 33.48
CA ARG A 498 8.43 -11.16 34.14
C ARG A 498 8.93 -11.00 35.57
N CYS A 499 8.21 -11.54 36.55
CA CYS A 499 8.63 -11.53 37.96
C CYS A 499 8.63 -12.95 38.53
N THR A 500 9.74 -13.34 39.14
CA THR A 500 9.89 -14.59 39.88
C THR A 500 9.85 -14.28 41.38
N LEU A 501 8.90 -14.90 42.09
CA LEU A 501 8.74 -14.84 43.53
C LEU A 501 9.40 -16.08 44.15
N THR A 502 10.18 -15.88 45.21
CA THR A 502 10.75 -16.99 46.00
C THR A 502 10.19 -16.91 47.42
N ILE A 503 9.24 -17.80 47.71
CA ILE A 503 8.51 -17.91 48.97
C ILE A 503 9.16 -19.03 49.79
N LYS A 504 9.49 -18.75 51.05
CA LYS A 504 9.99 -19.75 52.00
C LYS A 504 8.98 -19.99 53.11
N ALA A 505 8.58 -21.24 53.31
CA ALA A 505 7.71 -21.69 54.38
C ALA A 505 8.51 -22.40 55.50
N PRO A 506 8.02 -22.40 56.75
CA PRO A 506 8.60 -23.20 57.83
C PRO A 506 8.51 -24.71 57.54
N SER A 507 9.52 -25.47 57.99
CA SER A 507 9.67 -26.91 57.69
C SER A 507 8.60 -27.84 58.29
N ASP A 508 7.72 -27.32 59.14
CA ASP A 508 6.58 -28.01 59.75
C ASP A 508 5.21 -27.47 59.27
N TYR A 509 5.20 -26.56 58.29
CA TYR A 509 3.99 -25.94 57.76
C TYR A 509 3.39 -26.76 56.61
N ALA A 510 2.11 -27.12 56.73
CA ALA A 510 1.35 -27.74 55.64
C ALA A 510 0.84 -26.64 54.70
N LEU A 511 1.62 -26.33 53.65
CA LEU A 511 1.32 -25.24 52.74
C LEU A 511 0.23 -25.62 51.72
N ASP A 512 -0.92 -24.95 51.83
CA ASP A 512 -1.87 -24.78 50.73
C ASP A 512 -1.35 -23.65 49.83
N LEU A 513 -1.10 -23.93 48.56
CA LEU A 513 -0.64 -22.94 47.57
C LEU A 513 -1.80 -22.23 46.86
N GLY A 514 -3.04 -22.66 47.06
CA GLY A 514 -4.21 -22.21 46.33
C GLY A 514 -4.31 -22.81 44.93
N ASP A 515 -5.55 -23.04 44.47
CA ASP A 515 -5.84 -23.76 43.22
C ASP A 515 -5.04 -23.23 42.00
N THR A 516 -4.89 -21.91 41.88
CA THR A 516 -4.16 -21.25 40.77
C THR A 516 -2.68 -21.60 40.73
N VAL A 517 -1.96 -21.46 41.85
CA VAL A 517 -0.51 -21.71 41.90
C VAL A 517 -0.22 -23.21 41.83
N GLU A 518 -1.08 -24.04 42.43
CA GLU A 518 -0.98 -25.50 42.30
C GLU A 518 -1.32 -26.01 40.89
N ALA A 519 -2.16 -25.32 40.11
CA ALA A 519 -2.50 -25.76 38.75
C ALA A 519 -1.30 -25.75 37.80
N VAL A 520 -0.40 -24.79 37.98
CA VAL A 520 0.82 -24.60 37.18
C VAL A 520 2.06 -25.22 37.86
N LYS A 521 1.86 -26.12 38.83
CA LYS A 521 2.96 -26.76 39.59
C LYS A 521 3.73 -27.74 38.69
N THR A 522 4.97 -27.36 38.38
CA THR A 522 5.86 -28.05 37.42
C THR A 522 6.53 -29.32 37.96
N ASN A 523 6.44 -29.60 39.27
CA ASN A 523 7.05 -30.79 39.88
C ASN A 523 6.33 -31.29 41.15
N ASP A 524 6.22 -32.61 41.33
CA ASP A 524 5.61 -33.24 42.52
C ASP A 524 6.54 -33.27 43.75
N LYS A 525 7.34 -32.21 43.96
CA LYS A 525 8.23 -32.11 45.12
C LYS A 525 7.48 -31.66 46.40
N GLU A 526 7.96 -32.21 47.51
CA GLU A 526 7.89 -31.63 48.86
C GLU A 526 9.19 -30.84 49.12
N GLY A 527 9.09 -29.68 49.76
CA GLY A 527 10.22 -28.77 49.98
C GLY A 527 9.77 -27.51 50.73
N ASP A 528 10.71 -26.77 51.32
CA ASP A 528 10.42 -25.58 52.15
C ASP A 528 10.44 -24.26 51.36
N THR A 529 10.79 -24.32 50.07
CA THR A 529 10.97 -23.17 49.19
C THR A 529 10.16 -23.38 47.92
N ILE A 530 9.40 -22.35 47.53
CA ILE A 530 8.50 -22.35 46.39
C ILE A 530 8.85 -21.16 45.51
N THR A 531 9.08 -21.45 44.22
CA THR A 531 9.27 -20.45 43.17
C THR A 531 7.96 -20.31 42.41
N VAL A 532 7.53 -19.08 42.16
CA VAL A 532 6.33 -18.76 41.35
C VAL A 532 6.71 -17.72 40.31
N ASP A 533 6.51 -18.03 39.03
CA ASP A 533 6.79 -17.12 37.92
C ASP A 533 5.51 -16.44 37.45
N THR A 534 5.60 -15.15 37.15
CA THR A 534 4.46 -14.29 36.79
C THR A 534 4.79 -13.37 35.62
N ALA A 535 3.79 -12.95 34.86
CA ALA A 535 3.89 -11.97 33.78
C ALA A 535 2.92 -10.80 33.98
N HIS A 536 3.42 -9.60 33.66
CA HIS A 536 2.76 -8.32 33.84
C HIS A 536 2.71 -7.60 32.47
N PRO A 537 1.79 -7.98 31.56
CA PRO A 537 1.65 -7.35 30.25
C PRO A 537 0.89 -6.03 30.35
N TYR A 538 1.46 -4.95 29.80
CA TYR A 538 0.89 -3.61 29.87
C TYR A 538 0.86 -2.92 28.51
N VAL A 539 -0.01 -1.92 28.41
CA VAL A 539 -0.02 -0.92 27.35
C VAL A 539 0.63 0.35 27.90
N LEU A 540 1.53 0.97 27.13
CA LEU A 540 2.11 2.27 27.46
C LEU A 540 1.56 3.30 26.47
N MET A 541 1.04 4.41 26.98
CA MET A 541 0.44 5.47 26.17
C MET A 541 1.04 6.82 26.54
N ARG A 542 1.40 7.62 25.54
CA ARG A 542 1.80 9.02 25.70
C ARG A 542 0.71 9.94 25.18
N THR A 543 0.26 10.88 26.01
CA THR A 543 -0.77 11.88 25.68
C THR A 543 -0.24 13.26 26.07
N GLY A 544 0.26 14.02 25.09
CA GLY A 544 1.01 15.24 25.36
C GLY A 544 2.29 14.95 26.16
N ASP A 545 2.41 15.60 27.32
CA ASP A 545 3.53 15.41 28.27
C ASP A 545 3.27 14.27 29.30
N GLU A 546 2.11 13.60 29.25
CA GLU A 546 1.73 12.53 30.20
C GLU A 546 2.04 11.15 29.64
N LEU A 547 2.64 10.28 30.46
CA LEU A 547 3.00 8.90 30.12
C LEU A 547 2.30 7.93 31.10
N THR A 548 1.41 7.09 30.59
CA THR A 548 0.55 6.21 31.39
C THR A 548 0.82 4.74 31.05
N ALA A 549 1.02 3.89 32.08
CA ALA A 549 1.13 2.45 31.94
C ALA A 549 -0.14 1.77 32.48
N VAL A 550 -0.84 1.05 31.61
CA VAL A 550 -2.12 0.40 31.93
C VAL A 550 -1.95 -1.12 31.84
N ALA A 551 -2.22 -1.80 32.95
CA ALA A 551 -2.38 -3.25 33.03
C ALA A 551 -3.65 -3.55 33.84
N THR A 552 -4.61 -4.25 33.28
CA THR A 552 -5.85 -4.62 34.01
C THR A 552 -5.63 -5.77 35.00
N ASP A 553 -4.73 -6.69 34.68
CA ASP A 553 -4.48 -7.92 35.46
C ASP A 553 -3.04 -8.43 35.29
N TRP A 554 -2.65 -9.47 36.03
CA TRP A 554 -1.35 -10.13 35.97
C TRP A 554 -1.51 -11.66 35.95
N ASN A 555 -0.59 -12.36 35.29
CA ASN A 555 -0.71 -13.80 35.06
C ASN A 555 0.29 -14.59 35.91
N VAL A 556 -0.16 -15.68 36.54
CA VAL A 556 0.74 -16.74 37.04
C VAL A 556 1.08 -17.65 35.85
N LEU A 557 2.38 -17.94 35.65
CA LEU A 557 2.88 -18.76 34.54
C LEU A 557 3.28 -20.17 34.98
N SER A 558 3.95 -20.27 36.13
CA SER A 558 4.66 -21.46 36.59
C SER A 558 4.72 -21.45 38.11
N SER A 559 4.70 -22.62 38.74
CA SER A 559 5.16 -22.78 40.11
C SER A 559 6.02 -24.03 40.26
N LYS A 560 6.88 -24.04 41.27
CA LYS A 560 7.89 -25.09 41.50
C LYS A 560 8.25 -25.17 42.97
N VAL A 561 8.32 -26.38 43.51
CA VAL A 561 8.84 -26.62 44.87
C VAL A 561 10.27 -27.15 44.75
N GLU A 562 11.19 -26.76 45.65
CA GLU A 562 12.63 -27.09 45.57
C GLU A 562 13.12 -28.05 46.66
#